data_AF-A0A2U0I463-F1
#
_entry.id   AF-A0A2U0I463-F1
#
_cell.length_a   1.000
_cell.length_b   1.000
_cell.length_c   1.000
_cell.angle_alpha   90.00
_cell.angle_beta   90.00
_cell.angle_gamma   90.00
#
_symmetry.space_group_name_H-M   'P 1'
#
loop_
_entity.id
_entity.type
_entity.pdbx_description
1 polymer ?
#
loop_
_entity_poly.entity_id
_entity_poly.type
_entity_poly.pdbx_seq_one_letter_code
_entity_poly.pdbx_strand_id
1 'polypeptide(L)'
;MKNYTESAYQRAQKKVEKIKVFYNHLFVYLLINGASIFVWLFILRSYYENIENQGFKNWIDANFLFFTGVWTIIVIFHGLKVFKGNLFKKIGFSVFKNWEERKIKQFMEDEEHFKNSLNK
;
A
#
# COMPACT_ATOMS: atom_id res chain seq x y z
N MET A 1 -30.08 3.59 21.48
CA MET A 1 -28.73 3.88 20.96
C MET A 1 -28.81 5.11 20.06
N LYS A 2 -28.16 6.24 20.40
CA LYS A 2 -28.26 7.48 19.61
C LYS A 2 -27.57 7.27 18.24
N ASN A 3 -28.35 7.22 17.17
CA ASN A 3 -27.86 7.32 15.80
C ASN A 3 -27.44 8.78 15.54
N TYR A 4 -26.16 9.10 15.77
CA TYR A 4 -25.57 10.34 15.26
C TYR A 4 -25.41 10.19 13.75
N THR A 5 -26.42 10.58 12.99
CA THR A 5 -26.26 10.80 11.56
C THR A 5 -25.29 11.96 11.39
N GLU A 6 -24.04 11.67 10.98
CA GLU A 6 -23.07 12.72 10.68
C GLU A 6 -23.70 13.75 9.75
N SER A 7 -23.53 15.04 10.06
CA SER A 7 -24.04 16.08 9.17
C SER A 7 -23.24 16.08 7.87
N ALA A 8 -23.84 16.56 6.78
CA ALA A 8 -23.14 16.70 5.49
C ALA A 8 -21.84 17.52 5.64
N TYR A 9 -21.85 18.51 6.53
CA TYR A 9 -20.69 19.31 6.90
C TYR A 9 -19.57 18.47 7.54
N GLN A 10 -19.88 17.62 8.52
CA GLN A 10 -18.88 16.76 9.18
C GLN A 10 -18.24 15.77 8.21
N ARG A 11 -19.02 15.20 7.28
CA ARG A 11 -18.48 14.33 6.22
C ARG A 11 -17.52 15.08 5.29
N ALA A 12 -17.86 16.30 4.90
CA ALA A 12 -17.01 17.13 4.07
C ALA A 12 -15.71 17.52 4.80
N GLN A 13 -15.81 17.91 6.08
CA GLN A 13 -14.66 18.25 6.91
C GLN A 13 -13.66 17.09 7.03
N LYS A 14 -14.15 15.89 7.35
CA LYS A 14 -13.30 14.67 7.41
C LYS A 14 -12.64 14.34 6.08
N LYS A 15 -13.30 14.63 4.95
CA LYS A 15 -12.73 14.43 3.62
C LYS A 15 -11.58 15.41 3.36
N VAL A 16 -11.75 16.68 3.69
CA VAL A 16 -10.71 17.72 3.56
C VAL A 16 -9.49 17.39 4.42
N GLU A 17 -9.70 16.95 5.65
CA GLU A 17 -8.62 16.55 6.56
C GLU A 17 -7.78 15.40 5.99
N LYS A 18 -8.43 14.36 5.46
CA LYS A 18 -7.73 13.24 4.79
C LYS A 18 -6.93 13.69 3.57
N ILE A 19 -7.46 14.63 2.80
CA ILE A 19 -6.76 15.21 1.65
C ILE A 19 -5.52 15.99 2.11
N LYS A 20 -5.62 16.78 3.18
CA LYS A 20 -4.48 17.52 3.75
C LYS A 20 -3.37 16.58 4.21
N VAL A 21 -3.71 15.52 4.93
CA VAL A 21 -2.75 14.50 5.39
C VAL A 21 -2.06 13.82 4.20
N PHE A 22 -2.83 13.48 3.15
CA PHE A 22 -2.25 12.91 1.93
C PHE A 22 -1.26 13.86 1.25
N TYR A 23 -1.59 15.15 1.10
CA TYR A 23 -0.68 16.11 0.49
C TYR A 23 0.61 16.29 1.28
N ASN A 24 0.55 16.27 2.62
CA ASN A 24 1.76 16.32 3.44
C ASN A 24 2.64 15.08 3.19
N HIS A 25 2.04 13.89 3.15
CA HIS A 25 2.77 12.66 2.87
C HIS A 25 3.37 12.64 1.45
N LEU A 26 2.60 13.09 0.44
CA LEU A 26 3.06 13.21 -0.94
C LEU A 26 4.20 14.24 -1.06
N PHE A 27 4.12 15.35 -0.34
CA PHE A 27 5.16 16.37 -0.33
C PHE A 27 6.48 15.83 0.22
N VAL A 28 6.45 15.16 1.39
CA VAL A 28 7.63 14.53 1.97
C VAL A 28 8.20 13.46 1.04
N TYR A 29 7.32 12.64 0.44
CA TYR A 29 7.71 11.64 -0.53
C TYR A 29 8.46 12.26 -1.73
N LEU A 30 7.90 13.32 -2.33
CA LEU A 30 8.54 14.00 -3.46
C LEU A 30 9.86 14.68 -3.06
N LEU A 31 9.93 15.26 -1.87
CA LEU A 31 11.14 15.91 -1.36
C LEU A 31 12.27 14.91 -1.17
N ILE A 32 11.99 13.76 -0.52
CA ILE A 32 12.99 12.71 -0.31
C ILE A 32 13.43 12.11 -1.65
N ASN A 33 12.49 11.76 -2.53
CA ASN A 33 12.83 11.17 -3.84
C ASN A 33 13.60 12.16 -4.71
N GLY A 34 13.19 13.43 -4.75
CA GLY A 34 13.89 14.48 -5.47
C GLY A 34 15.31 14.70 -4.94
N ALA A 35 15.47 14.75 -3.61
CA ALA A 35 16.79 14.84 -2.98
C ALA A 35 17.65 13.60 -3.28
N SER A 36 17.10 12.39 -3.22
CA SER A 36 17.83 11.16 -3.54
C SER A 36 18.29 11.13 -4.99
N ILE A 37 17.42 11.52 -5.95
CA ILE A 37 17.79 11.62 -7.37
C ILE A 37 18.88 12.67 -7.57
N PHE A 38 18.76 13.82 -6.91
CA PHE A 38 19.77 14.88 -6.97
C PHE A 38 21.12 14.39 -6.44
N VAL A 39 21.15 13.78 -5.26
CA VAL A 39 22.38 13.21 -4.69
C VAL A 39 22.96 12.13 -5.61
N TRP A 40 22.12 11.26 -6.18
CA TRP A 40 22.59 10.23 -7.10
C TRP A 40 23.23 10.82 -8.37
N LEU A 41 22.56 11.78 -9.01
CA LEU A 41 23.02 12.38 -10.27
C LEU A 41 24.27 13.25 -10.09
N PHE A 42 24.32 14.06 -9.03
CA PHE A 42 25.34 15.10 -8.89
C PHE A 42 26.49 14.72 -7.96
N ILE A 43 26.27 13.82 -6.99
CA ILE A 43 27.29 13.47 -5.99
C ILE A 43 27.77 12.05 -6.22
N LEU A 44 26.86 11.06 -6.25
CA LEU A 44 27.27 9.66 -6.18
C LEU A 44 27.68 9.08 -7.53
N ARG A 45 27.24 9.61 -8.67
CA ARG A 45 27.50 9.01 -9.98
C ARG A 45 28.99 8.76 -10.27
N SER A 46 29.85 9.72 -9.98
CA SER A 46 31.30 9.58 -10.18
C SER A 46 31.96 8.66 -9.16
N TYR A 47 31.49 8.66 -7.90
CA TYR A 47 32.01 7.81 -6.85
C TYR A 47 31.54 6.35 -7.00
N TYR A 48 30.32 6.15 -7.49
CA TYR A 48 29.68 4.84 -7.60
C TYR A 48 30.45 3.93 -8.57
N GLU A 49 30.94 4.45 -9.70
CA GLU A 49 31.76 3.66 -10.63
C GLU A 49 33.04 3.14 -9.95
N ASN A 50 33.64 3.95 -9.07
CA ASN A 50 34.89 3.65 -8.36
C ASN A 50 34.72 2.78 -7.10
N ILE A 51 33.49 2.42 -6.70
CA ILE A 51 33.27 1.52 -5.56
C ILE A 51 33.65 0.09 -5.96
N GLU A 52 34.71 -0.47 -5.37
CA GLU A 52 35.13 -1.86 -5.61
C GLU A 52 34.25 -2.89 -4.89
N ASN A 53 33.67 -2.52 -3.75
CA ASN A 53 32.83 -3.42 -2.97
C ASN A 53 31.45 -3.59 -3.61
N GLN A 54 31.27 -4.71 -4.32
CA GLN A 54 30.01 -5.08 -4.97
C GLN A 54 28.85 -5.27 -3.98
N GLY A 55 29.12 -5.75 -2.76
CA GLY A 55 28.10 -5.89 -1.72
C GLY A 55 27.52 -4.54 -1.30
N PHE A 56 28.37 -3.52 -1.19
CA PHE A 56 27.94 -2.16 -0.87
C PHE A 56 27.14 -1.52 -2.02
N LYS A 57 27.55 -1.73 -3.29
CA LYS A 57 26.77 -1.31 -4.47
C LYS A 57 25.36 -1.91 -4.46
N ASN A 58 25.27 -3.23 -4.31
CA ASN A 58 24.00 -3.94 -4.27
C ASN A 58 23.11 -3.46 -3.11
N TRP A 59 23.70 -3.15 -1.95
CA TRP A 59 22.97 -2.60 -0.82
C TRP A 59 22.38 -1.22 -1.17
N ILE A 60 23.16 -0.33 -1.79
CA ILE A 60 22.67 1.00 -2.23
C ILE A 60 21.51 0.83 -3.21
N ASP A 61 21.67 -0.01 -4.24
CA ASP A 61 20.66 -0.21 -5.28
C ASP A 61 19.37 -0.82 -4.73
N ALA A 62 19.49 -1.83 -3.87
CA ALA A 62 18.35 -2.46 -3.22
C ALA A 62 17.58 -1.47 -2.34
N ASN A 63 18.29 -0.63 -1.57
CA ASN A 63 17.65 0.41 -0.76
C ASN A 63 16.98 1.45 -1.64
N PHE A 64 17.64 1.91 -2.71
CA PHE A 64 17.07 2.89 -3.63
C PHE A 64 15.79 2.35 -4.28
N LEU A 65 15.80 1.11 -4.76
CA LEU A 65 14.64 0.44 -5.34
C LEU A 65 13.53 0.23 -4.31
N PHE A 66 13.87 -0.16 -3.08
CA PHE A 66 12.89 -0.36 -2.01
C PHE A 66 12.23 0.96 -1.62
N PHE A 67 13.02 1.98 -1.27
CA PHE A 67 12.51 3.28 -0.83
C PHE A 67 11.81 4.05 -1.94
N THR A 68 12.24 3.93 -3.19
CA THR A 68 11.54 4.58 -4.30
C THR A 68 10.33 3.76 -4.71
N GLY A 69 10.52 2.47 -5.02
CA GLY A 69 9.49 1.60 -5.58
C GLY A 69 8.36 1.29 -4.60
N VAL A 70 8.67 0.74 -3.42
CA VAL A 70 7.64 0.32 -2.45
C VAL A 70 6.87 1.53 -1.94
N TRP A 71 7.56 2.65 -1.66
CA TRP A 71 6.86 3.86 -1.23
C TRP A 71 6.04 4.52 -2.34
N THR A 72 6.49 4.47 -3.61
CA THR A 72 5.66 4.91 -4.75
C THR A 72 4.32 4.19 -4.71
N ILE A 73 4.37 2.87 -4.55
CA ILE A 73 3.17 2.02 -4.49
C ILE A 73 2.29 2.47 -3.32
N ILE A 74 2.85 2.60 -2.11
CA ILE A 74 2.09 3.03 -0.92
C ILE A 74 1.40 4.38 -1.14
N VAL A 75 2.10 5.37 -1.71
CA VAL A 75 1.54 6.70 -2.00
C VAL A 75 0.41 6.62 -3.01
N ILE A 76 0.54 5.82 -4.07
CA ILE A 76 -0.52 5.59 -5.06
C ILE A 76 -1.75 4.99 -4.39
N PHE A 77 -1.59 3.94 -3.58
CA PHE A 77 -2.69 3.31 -2.85
C PHE A 77 -3.35 4.29 -1.85
N HIS A 78 -2.55 5.12 -1.17
CA HIS A 78 -3.06 6.15 -0.26
C HIS A 78 -3.91 7.19 -1.03
N GLY A 79 -3.40 7.68 -2.16
CA GLY A 79 -4.11 8.62 -3.02
C GLY A 79 -5.43 8.04 -3.53
N LEU A 80 -5.41 6.80 -4.02
CA LEU A 80 -6.62 6.10 -4.46
C LEU A 80 -7.64 5.96 -3.33
N LYS A 81 -7.21 5.65 -2.10
CA LYS A 81 -8.07 5.58 -0.91
C LYS A 81 -8.69 6.94 -0.55
N VAL A 82 -7.92 8.03 -0.64
CA VAL A 82 -8.38 9.38 -0.26
C VAL A 82 -9.32 9.97 -1.30
N PHE A 83 -9.02 9.84 -2.60
CA PHE A 83 -9.80 10.45 -3.67
C PHE A 83 -10.93 9.55 -4.20
N LYS A 84 -10.75 8.23 -4.24
CA LYS A 84 -11.71 7.25 -4.78
C LYS A 84 -12.30 6.34 -3.70
N GLY A 85 -12.39 6.81 -2.45
CA GLY A 85 -12.76 6.01 -1.27
C GLY A 85 -13.94 5.03 -1.42
N ASN A 86 -14.92 5.28 -2.29
CA ASN A 86 -16.03 4.35 -2.56
C ASN A 86 -15.69 3.25 -3.58
N LEU A 87 -14.91 3.57 -4.62
CA LEU A 87 -14.53 2.61 -5.67
C LEU A 87 -13.48 1.63 -5.16
N PHE A 88 -12.52 2.12 -4.37
CA PHE A 88 -11.47 1.29 -3.78
C PHE A 88 -12.02 0.34 -2.71
N LYS A 89 -12.98 0.82 -1.90
CA LYS A 89 -13.70 -0.02 -0.94
C LYS A 89 -14.48 -1.12 -1.67
N LYS A 90 -15.08 -0.83 -2.83
CA LYS A 90 -15.82 -1.82 -3.64
C LYS A 90 -14.90 -2.89 -4.24
N ILE A 91 -13.76 -2.50 -4.81
CA ILE A 91 -12.79 -3.43 -5.43
C ILE A 91 -12.10 -4.28 -4.35
N GLY A 92 -11.54 -3.65 -3.30
CA GLY A 92 -10.85 -4.36 -2.23
C GLY A 92 -11.75 -5.28 -1.42
N PHE A 93 -12.97 -4.83 -1.11
CA PHE A 93 -13.95 -5.65 -0.39
C PHE A 93 -14.42 -6.83 -1.24
N SER A 94 -14.68 -6.63 -2.53
CA SER A 94 -15.16 -7.72 -3.40
C SER A 94 -14.09 -8.79 -3.64
N VAL A 95 -12.83 -8.41 -3.85
CA VAL A 95 -11.75 -9.38 -4.09
C VAL A 95 -11.47 -10.20 -2.82
N PHE A 96 -11.43 -9.54 -1.66
CA PHE A 96 -11.20 -10.21 -0.38
C PHE A 96 -12.37 -11.12 -0.01
N LYS A 97 -13.60 -10.64 -0.12
CA LYS A 97 -14.80 -11.41 0.18
C LYS A 97 -14.93 -12.65 -0.71
N ASN A 98 -14.63 -12.52 -2.01
CA ASN A 98 -14.66 -13.68 -2.92
C ASN A 98 -13.57 -14.72 -2.58
N TRP A 99 -12.42 -14.29 -2.08
CA TRP A 99 -11.37 -15.21 -1.63
C TRP A 99 -11.78 -15.91 -0.32
N GLU A 100 -12.35 -15.17 0.61
CA GLU A 100 -12.84 -15.66 1.89
C GLU A 100 -13.96 -16.71 1.70
N GLU A 101 -14.97 -16.42 0.87
CA GLU A 101 -16.06 -17.34 0.56
C GLU A 101 -15.54 -18.65 -0.07
N ARG A 102 -14.56 -18.57 -0.96
CA ARG A 102 -13.93 -19.78 -1.53
C ARG A 102 -13.22 -20.61 -0.47
N LYS A 103 -12.54 -19.97 0.49
CA LYS A 103 -11.83 -20.69 1.55
C LYS A 103 -12.78 -21.34 2.54
N ILE A 104 -13.85 -20.65 2.93
CA ILE A 104 -14.89 -21.22 3.78
C ILE A 104 -15.53 -22.43 3.10
N LYS A 105 -15.81 -22.35 1.79
CA LYS A 105 -16.35 -23.48 1.04
C LYS A 105 -15.40 -24.68 1.00
N GLN A 106 -14.11 -24.45 0.78
CA GLN A 106 -13.08 -25.51 0.85
C GLN A 106 -13.06 -26.19 2.22
N PHE A 107 -13.07 -25.42 3.32
CA PHE A 107 -13.05 -26.00 4.67
C PHE A 107 -14.31 -26.83 4.98
N MET A 108 -15.49 -26.43 4.48
CA MET A 108 -16.72 -27.22 4.66
C MET A 108 -16.68 -28.53 3.87
N GLU A 109 -16.20 -28.50 2.63
CA GLU A 109 -16.04 -29.70 1.78
C GLU A 109 -15.02 -30.67 2.39
N ASP A 110 -13.90 -30.16 2.92
CA ASP A 110 -12.88 -30.97 3.59
C ASP A 110 -13.43 -31.62 4.88
N GLU A 111 -14.24 -30.90 5.66
CA GLU A 111 -14.89 -31.44 6.87
C GLU A 111 -15.92 -32.54 6.53
N GLU A 112 -16.72 -32.33 5.48
CA GLU A 112 -17.68 -33.34 5.00
C GLU A 112 -16.96 -34.60 4.50
N HIS A 113 -15.89 -34.45 3.72
CA HIS A 113 -15.09 -35.58 3.24
C HIS A 113 -14.44 -36.34 4.41
N PHE A 114 -13.92 -35.61 5.40
CA PHE A 114 -13.35 -36.20 6.62
C PHE A 114 -14.41 -36.99 7.40
N LYS A 115 -15.60 -36.43 7.65
CA LYS A 115 -16.71 -37.13 8.33
C LYS A 115 -17.16 -38.38 7.57
N ASN A 116 -17.27 -38.30 6.24
CA ASN A 116 -17.63 -39.45 5.40
C ASN A 116 -16.56 -40.56 5.42
N SER A 117 -15.29 -40.20 5.58
CA SER A 117 -14.19 -41.17 5.73
C SER A 117 -14.18 -41.90 7.07
N LEU A 118 -14.79 -41.32 8.12
CA LEU A 118 -14.92 -41.93 9.45
C LEU A 118 -16.15 -42.83 9.60
N ASN A 119 -17.16 -42.64 8.74
CA ASN A 119 -18.42 -43.40 8.75
C ASN A 119 -18.43 -44.58 7.73
N LYS A 120 -17.30 -44.86 7.09
CA LYS A 120 -17.12 -45.94 6.11
C LYS A 120 -16.20 -47.02 6.67
#